data_AF-A0AAN8GHR1-F1
#
_entry.id   AF-A0AAN8GHR1-F1
#
_cell.length_a   1.000
_cell.length_b   1.000
_cell.length_c   1.000
_cell.angle_alpha   90.00
_cell.angle_beta   90.00
_cell.angle_gamma   90.00
#
_symmetry.space_group_name_H-M   'P 1'
#
loop_
_entity.id
_entity.type
_entity.pdbx_description
1 polymer ?
#
loop_
_entity_poly.entity_id
_entity_poly.type
_entity_poly.pdbx_seq_one_letter_code
_entity_poly.pdbx_strand_id
1 'polypeptide(L)'
;MERVFWLLLGGDGASVKKMMEEFQQSHKHSLPENHRKLLSQVLSTGSVSDEGILETMRRCWEENQYVLCPHSAVAVWHHYHCPHTPTINRCYIATASPAKFQAAVQKAGLTFDLPEAVLALDELPTRYQNLERSADWCKDWEESLRRKIQSVSASRKN
;
A
#
# COMPACT_ATOMS: atom_id res chain seq x y z
N MET A 1 12.51 1.97 -1.08
CA MET A 1 13.51 2.06 -2.17
C MET A 1 14.93 2.20 -1.64
N GLU A 2 15.21 3.13 -0.73
CA GLU A 2 16.56 3.33 -0.15
C GLU A 2 17.25 2.04 0.34
N ARG A 3 16.57 1.20 1.12
CA ARG A 3 17.13 -0.10 1.58
C ARG A 3 17.49 -1.06 0.43
N VAL A 4 16.76 -1.02 -0.68
CA VAL A 4 17.08 -1.83 -1.86
C VAL A 4 18.36 -1.33 -2.52
N PHE A 5 18.54 0.00 -2.60
CA PHE A 5 19.80 0.57 -3.11
C PHE A 5 20.98 0.27 -2.19
N TRP A 6 20.78 0.30 -0.88
CA TRP A 6 21.82 -0.10 0.07
C TRP A 6 22.29 -1.54 -0.15
N LEU A 7 21.35 -2.48 -0.31
CA LEU A 7 21.69 -3.88 -0.65
C LEU A 7 22.37 -4.00 -2.03
N LEU A 8 21.86 -3.28 -3.03
CA LEU A 8 22.40 -3.27 -4.39
C LEU A 8 23.85 -2.76 -4.44
N LEU A 9 24.18 -1.80 -3.57
CA LEU A 9 25.49 -1.17 -3.44
C LEU A 9 26.38 -1.86 -2.40
N GLY A 10 26.08 -3.10 -2.00
CA GLY A 10 26.92 -3.89 -1.10
C GLY A 10 27.04 -3.30 0.31
N GLY A 11 26.03 -2.53 0.74
CA GLY A 11 26.00 -1.90 2.06
C GLY A 11 26.69 -0.53 2.14
N ASP A 12 27.06 0.08 1.01
CA ASP A 12 27.69 1.40 0.98
C ASP A 12 26.68 2.52 1.27
N GLY A 13 26.62 2.94 2.55
CA GLY A 13 25.79 4.05 3.00
C GLY A 13 26.18 5.42 2.44
N ALA A 14 27.45 5.65 2.10
CA ALA A 14 27.89 6.93 1.55
C ALA A 14 27.37 7.11 0.12
N SER A 15 27.43 6.05 -0.69
CA SER A 15 26.85 6.05 -2.04
C SER A 15 25.32 6.18 -2.02
N VAL A 16 24.62 5.52 -1.09
CA VAL A 16 23.17 5.70 -0.91
C VAL A 16 22.83 7.13 -0.52
N LYS A 17 23.55 7.71 0.44
CA LYS A 17 23.35 9.10 0.86
C LYS A 17 23.47 10.05 -0.34
N LYS A 18 24.56 9.93 -1.10
CA LYS A 18 24.78 10.75 -2.31
C LYS A 18 23.63 10.60 -3.30
N MET A 19 23.18 9.37 -3.57
CA MET A 19 22.04 9.11 -4.45
C MET A 19 20.76 9.79 -3.97
N MET A 20 20.47 9.75 -2.66
CA MET A 20 19.28 10.39 -2.08
C MET A 20 19.38 11.91 -2.12
N GLU A 21 20.56 12.49 -1.87
CA GLU A 21 20.80 13.94 -1.97
C GLU A 21 20.64 14.43 -3.43
N GLU A 22 21.18 13.70 -4.40
CA GLU A 22 21.01 13.99 -5.83
C GLU A 22 19.53 13.92 -6.24
N PHE A 23 18.80 12.89 -5.79
CA PHE A 23 17.38 12.75 -6.05
C PHE A 23 16.57 13.87 -5.40
N GLN A 24 16.91 14.29 -4.18
CA GLN A 24 16.24 15.39 -3.49
C GLN A 24 16.37 16.71 -4.25
N GLN A 25 17.52 16.96 -4.87
CA GLN A 25 17.78 18.19 -5.62
C GLN A 25 17.18 18.17 -7.03
N SER A 26 17.25 17.03 -7.71
CA SER A 26 16.89 16.93 -9.14
C SER A 26 15.53 16.26 -9.41
N HIS A 27 14.91 15.69 -8.39
CA HIS A 27 13.69 14.86 -8.45
C HIS A 27 13.79 13.64 -9.38
N LYS A 28 14.99 13.27 -9.80
CA LYS A 28 15.24 12.14 -10.69
C LYS A 28 16.60 11.53 -10.41
N HIS A 29 16.70 10.21 -10.44
CA HIS A 29 17.97 9.52 -10.43
C HIS A 29 17.94 8.36 -11.41
N SER A 30 19.01 8.18 -12.16
CA SER A 30 19.17 7.08 -13.11
C SER A 30 20.21 6.12 -12.58
N LEU A 31 19.82 4.86 -12.36
CA LEU A 31 20.77 3.83 -11.96
C LEU A 31 21.76 3.52 -13.10
N PRO A 32 23.06 3.39 -12.80
CA PRO A 32 24.04 2.84 -13.73
C PRO A 32 23.60 1.49 -14.31
N GLU A 33 23.97 1.20 -15.55
CA GLU A 33 23.50 0.01 -16.28
C GLU A 33 23.85 -1.31 -15.57
N ASN A 34 25.03 -1.39 -14.94
CA ASN A 34 25.43 -2.55 -14.14
C ASN A 34 24.48 -2.77 -12.95
N HIS A 35 24.10 -1.71 -12.23
CA HIS A 35 23.16 -1.78 -11.12
C HIS A 35 21.74 -2.13 -11.59
N ARG A 36 21.31 -1.57 -12.72
CA ARG A 36 20.01 -1.91 -13.34
C ARG A 36 19.94 -3.39 -13.73
N LYS A 37 21.00 -3.91 -14.35
CA LYS A 37 21.12 -5.34 -14.70
C LYS A 37 21.05 -6.22 -13.46
N LEU A 38 21.82 -5.89 -12.42
CA LEU A 38 21.81 -6.64 -11.16
C LEU A 38 20.42 -6.63 -10.51
N LEU A 39 19.74 -5.48 -10.48
CA LEU A 39 18.39 -5.37 -9.94
C LEU A 39 17.38 -6.21 -10.74
N SER A 40 17.48 -6.21 -12.07
CA SER A 40 16.59 -6.99 -12.95
C SER A 40 16.76 -8.50 -12.85
N GLN A 41 17.86 -8.99 -12.27
CA GLN A 41 18.06 -10.43 -12.00
C GLN A 41 17.22 -10.93 -10.82
N VAL A 42 16.79 -10.03 -9.93
CA VAL A 42 16.10 -10.37 -8.68
C VAL A 42 14.70 -9.78 -8.57
N LEU A 43 14.41 -8.68 -9.27
CA LEU A 43 13.14 -7.98 -9.21
C LEU A 43 12.59 -7.74 -10.61
N SER A 44 11.31 -8.05 -10.77
CA SER A 44 10.48 -7.64 -11.91
C SER A 44 9.38 -6.71 -11.40
N THR A 45 8.92 -5.82 -12.26
CA THR A 45 7.91 -4.82 -11.94
C THR A 45 6.88 -4.76 -13.08
N GLY A 46 5.65 -4.44 -12.74
CA GLY A 46 4.59 -4.19 -13.72
C GLY A 46 3.62 -3.15 -13.20
N SER A 47 2.73 -2.70 -14.09
CA SER A 47 1.63 -1.79 -13.77
C SER A 47 0.35 -2.36 -14.37
N VAL A 48 -0.77 -2.10 -13.70
CA VAL A 48 -2.09 -2.56 -14.12
C VAL A 48 -3.01 -1.34 -14.10
N SER A 49 -3.86 -1.19 -15.11
CA SER A 49 -4.87 -0.13 -15.12
C SER A 49 -6.05 -0.48 -14.22
N ASP A 50 -6.88 0.50 -13.89
CA ASP A 50 -8.09 0.28 -13.09
C ASP A 50 -9.02 -0.75 -13.74
N GLU A 51 -9.17 -0.71 -15.07
CA GLU A 51 -9.96 -1.70 -15.82
C GLU A 51 -9.37 -3.09 -15.69
N GLY A 52 -8.04 -3.22 -15.78
CA GLY A 52 -7.34 -4.49 -15.59
C GLY A 52 -7.50 -5.05 -14.17
N ILE A 53 -7.58 -4.18 -13.16
CA ILE A 53 -7.87 -4.56 -11.77
C ILE A 53 -9.28 -5.13 -11.66
N LEU A 54 -10.30 -4.43 -12.20
CA LEU A 54 -11.70 -4.88 -12.16
C LEU A 54 -11.90 -6.20 -12.91
N GLU A 55 -11.27 -6.35 -14.09
CA GLU A 55 -11.26 -7.59 -14.85
C GLU A 55 -10.69 -8.74 -14.05
N THR A 56 -9.54 -8.51 -13.39
CA THR A 56 -8.89 -9.53 -12.56
C THR A 56 -9.75 -9.95 -11.38
N MET A 57 -10.42 -8.99 -10.73
CA MET A 57 -11.33 -9.26 -9.62
C MET A 57 -12.48 -10.17 -10.07
N ARG A 58 -13.12 -9.84 -11.20
CA ARG A 58 -14.24 -10.63 -11.75
C ARG A 58 -13.79 -12.01 -12.17
N ARG A 59 -12.69 -12.12 -12.91
CA ARG A 59 -12.15 -13.41 -13.37
C ARG A 59 -11.77 -14.32 -12.20
N CYS A 60 -11.16 -13.78 -11.15
CA CYS A 60 -10.81 -14.55 -9.96
C CYS A 60 -12.06 -15.10 -9.25
N TRP A 61 -13.12 -14.29 -9.15
CA TRP A 61 -14.40 -14.74 -8.63
C TRP A 61 -15.01 -15.85 -9.51
N GLU A 62 -15.10 -15.64 -10.82
CA GLU A 62 -15.68 -16.62 -11.75
C GLU A 62 -14.98 -17.98 -11.68
N GLU A 63 -13.64 -17.98 -11.66
CA GLU A 63 -12.84 -19.21 -11.70
C GLU A 63 -12.65 -19.86 -10.31
N ASN A 64 -12.63 -19.09 -9.22
CA ASN A 64 -12.19 -19.58 -7.91
C ASN A 64 -13.18 -19.29 -6.76
N GLN A 65 -14.25 -18.53 -7.02
CA GLN A 65 -15.17 -18.04 -5.99
C GLN A 65 -14.45 -17.29 -4.85
N TYR A 66 -13.37 -16.57 -5.20
CA TYR A 66 -12.58 -15.77 -4.27
C TYR A 66 -12.64 -14.29 -4.64
N VAL A 67 -13.19 -13.47 -3.75
CA VAL A 67 -13.27 -12.02 -3.97
C VAL A 67 -11.96 -11.36 -3.56
N LEU A 68 -11.30 -10.73 -4.53
CA LEU A 68 -10.08 -9.96 -4.30
C LEU A 68 -10.39 -8.52 -3.88
N CYS A 69 -9.55 -7.94 -3.02
CA CYS A 69 -9.47 -6.48 -2.94
C CYS A 69 -8.67 -5.94 -4.15
N PRO A 70 -8.83 -4.66 -4.53
CA PRO A 70 -8.18 -4.10 -5.71
C PRO A 70 -6.64 -4.22 -5.65
N HIS A 71 -6.03 -4.07 -4.47
CA HIS A 71 -4.58 -4.21 -4.28
C HIS A 71 -4.08 -5.64 -4.54
N SER A 72 -4.85 -6.65 -4.13
CA SER A 72 -4.51 -8.05 -4.37
C SER A 72 -4.71 -8.40 -5.84
N ALA A 73 -5.73 -7.83 -6.48
CA ALA A 73 -5.98 -7.98 -7.90
C ALA A 73 -4.85 -7.40 -8.77
N VAL A 74 -4.18 -6.31 -8.37
CA VAL A 74 -2.95 -5.84 -9.06
C VAL A 74 -1.90 -6.96 -9.13
N ALA A 75 -1.69 -7.69 -8.04
CA ALA A 75 -0.72 -8.78 -8.02
C ALA A 75 -1.22 -10.01 -8.80
N VAL A 76 -2.49 -10.40 -8.62
CA VAL A 76 -3.10 -11.56 -9.30
C VAL A 76 -3.25 -11.31 -10.81
N TRP A 77 -3.27 -10.07 -11.28
CA TRP A 77 -3.28 -9.77 -12.71
C TRP A 77 -2.11 -10.45 -13.43
N HIS A 78 -0.94 -10.51 -12.79
CA HIS A 78 0.23 -11.25 -13.29
C HIS A 78 -0.04 -12.74 -13.45
N HIS A 79 -0.87 -13.35 -12.60
CA HIS A 79 -1.23 -14.76 -12.72
C HIS A 79 -1.89 -15.03 -14.08
N TYR A 80 -2.80 -14.15 -14.48
CA TYR A 80 -3.60 -14.28 -15.69
C TYR A 80 -2.92 -13.83 -16.97
N HIS A 81 -1.92 -12.96 -16.88
CA HIS A 81 -1.28 -12.34 -18.05
C HIS A 81 0.15 -12.79 -18.29
N CYS A 82 0.78 -13.46 -17.33
CA CYS A 82 2.13 -13.96 -17.47
C CYS A 82 2.15 -15.50 -17.42
N PRO A 83 2.76 -16.20 -18.40
CA PRO A 83 2.82 -17.66 -18.44
C PRO A 83 3.41 -18.25 -17.17
N HIS A 84 2.74 -19.25 -16.61
CA HIS A 84 3.20 -19.98 -15.43
C HIS A 84 4.23 -21.04 -15.84
N THR A 85 5.36 -21.08 -15.12
CA THR A 85 6.33 -22.17 -15.24
C THR A 85 5.85 -23.31 -14.32
N PRO A 86 5.51 -24.50 -14.84
CA PRO A 86 4.88 -25.57 -14.05
C PRO A 86 5.66 -26.04 -12.81
N THR A 87 6.96 -25.76 -12.76
CA THR A 87 7.85 -26.15 -11.66
C THR A 87 7.98 -25.09 -10.56
N ILE A 88 7.35 -23.92 -10.71
CA ILE A 88 7.53 -22.79 -9.78
C ILE A 88 6.18 -22.34 -9.22
N ASN A 89 5.95 -22.59 -7.93
CA ASN A 89 4.76 -22.08 -7.24
C ASN A 89 4.75 -20.54 -7.22
N ARG A 90 3.59 -19.96 -7.53
CA ARG A 90 3.35 -18.51 -7.40
C ARG A 90 2.66 -18.24 -6.07
N CYS A 91 3.18 -17.29 -5.32
CA CYS A 91 2.54 -16.80 -4.10
C CYS A 91 2.25 -15.30 -4.28
N TYR A 92 0.99 -14.92 -4.06
CA TYR A 92 0.54 -13.54 -4.09
C TYR A 92 0.12 -13.12 -2.69
N ILE A 93 0.57 -11.94 -2.26
CA ILE A 93 0.27 -11.42 -0.94
C ILE A 93 -1.06 -10.65 -1.00
N ALA A 94 -2.09 -11.19 -0.35
CA ALA A 94 -3.36 -10.50 -0.17
C ALA A 94 -3.19 -9.41 0.89
N THR A 95 -2.96 -8.16 0.47
CA THR A 95 -2.56 -7.06 1.37
C THR A 95 -3.72 -6.44 2.15
N ALA A 96 -4.96 -6.70 1.75
CA ALA A 96 -6.15 -6.20 2.43
C ALA A 96 -7.38 -7.07 2.15
N SER A 97 -8.34 -7.03 3.08
CA SER A 97 -9.68 -7.62 2.88
C SER A 97 -10.51 -6.81 1.87
N PRO A 98 -11.34 -7.45 1.03
CA PRO A 98 -12.32 -6.76 0.16
C PRO A 98 -13.28 -5.86 0.93
N ALA A 99 -13.55 -6.19 2.20
CA ALA A 99 -14.40 -5.41 3.10
C ALA A 99 -14.00 -3.92 3.18
N LYS A 100 -12.70 -3.62 3.01
CA LYS A 100 -12.19 -2.25 3.07
C LYS A 100 -12.45 -1.43 1.78
N PHE A 101 -12.88 -2.08 0.70
CA PHE A 101 -12.95 -1.49 -0.65
C PHE A 101 -14.25 -1.86 -1.38
N GLN A 102 -15.39 -1.76 -0.69
CA GLN A 102 -16.71 -2.10 -1.22
C GLN A 102 -17.03 -1.41 -2.56
N ALA A 103 -16.64 -0.15 -2.74
CA ALA A 103 -16.84 0.55 -4.00
C ALA A 103 -16.13 -0.12 -5.19
N ALA A 104 -14.94 -0.70 -4.99
CA ALA A 104 -14.23 -1.43 -6.04
C ALA A 104 -14.88 -2.79 -6.33
N VAL A 105 -15.36 -3.48 -5.28
CA VAL A 105 -16.13 -4.73 -5.41
C VAL A 105 -17.39 -4.51 -6.25
N GLN A 106 -18.17 -3.46 -5.93
CA GLN A 106 -19.36 -3.09 -6.69
C GLN A 106 -19.05 -2.71 -8.14
N LYS A 107 -17.98 -1.92 -8.38
CA LYS A 107 -17.54 -1.56 -9.74
C LYS A 107 -17.12 -2.77 -10.57
N ALA A 108 -16.60 -3.83 -9.95
CA ALA A 108 -16.28 -5.09 -10.61
C ALA A 108 -17.53 -5.94 -10.93
N GLY A 109 -18.73 -5.49 -10.53
CA GLY A 109 -19.98 -6.24 -10.67
C GLY A 109 -20.12 -7.37 -9.66
N LEU A 110 -19.38 -7.31 -8.55
CA LEU A 110 -19.37 -8.33 -7.51
C LEU A 110 -20.09 -7.84 -6.25
N THR A 111 -20.45 -8.79 -5.39
CA THR A 111 -20.95 -8.53 -4.03
C THR A 111 -20.00 -9.16 -3.01
N PHE A 112 -19.88 -8.53 -1.85
CA PHE A 112 -19.11 -9.07 -0.73
C PHE A 112 -19.79 -8.69 0.59
N ASP A 113 -20.33 -9.69 1.26
CA ASP A 113 -20.96 -9.51 2.55
C ASP A 113 -19.91 -9.11 3.58
N LEU A 114 -20.15 -7.97 4.23
CA LEU A 114 -19.26 -7.49 5.28
C LEU A 114 -19.40 -8.40 6.52
N PRO A 115 -18.28 -8.71 7.20
CA PRO A 115 -18.35 -9.38 8.50
C PRO A 115 -19.21 -8.57 9.48
N GLU A 116 -20.02 -9.24 10.30
CA GLU A 116 -20.89 -8.59 11.30
C GLU A 116 -20.12 -7.63 12.21
N ALA A 117 -18.91 -8.02 12.62
CA ALA A 117 -18.04 -7.17 13.44
C ALA A 117 -17.62 -5.87 12.73
N VAL A 118 -17.56 -5.84 11.39
CA VAL A 118 -17.28 -4.62 10.61
C VAL A 118 -18.53 -3.78 10.48
N LEU A 119 -19.69 -4.39 10.20
CA LEU A 119 -20.98 -3.70 10.15
C LEU A 119 -21.31 -3.01 11.48
N ALA A 120 -21.00 -3.66 12.61
CA ALA A 120 -21.21 -3.11 13.94
C ALA A 120 -20.41 -1.82 14.20
N LEU A 121 -19.33 -1.55 13.45
CA LEU A 121 -18.53 -0.33 13.63
C LEU A 121 -19.26 0.93 13.16
N ASP A 122 -20.17 0.82 12.20
CA ASP A 122 -20.90 1.98 11.64
C ASP A 122 -21.86 2.60 12.67
N GLU A 123 -22.34 1.79 13.62
CA GLU A 123 -23.23 2.22 14.71
C GLU A 123 -22.47 2.78 15.93
N LEU A 124 -21.13 2.65 15.96
CA LEU A 124 -20.34 3.14 17.09
C LEU A 124 -20.05 4.64 16.98
N PRO A 125 -20.13 5.39 18.10
CA PRO A 125 -19.80 6.80 18.07
C PRO A 125 -18.33 7.00 17.69
N THR A 126 -18.09 7.81 16.66
CA THR A 126 -16.74 8.20 16.28
C THR A 126 -16.21 9.27 17.23
N ARG A 127 -14.96 9.12 17.67
CA ARG A 127 -14.29 10.08 18.56
C ARG A 127 -13.09 10.69 17.87
N TYR A 128 -13.27 11.88 17.34
CA TYR A 128 -12.24 12.66 16.66
C TYR A 128 -12.29 14.12 17.10
N GLN A 129 -11.25 14.88 16.73
CA GLN A 129 -11.20 16.32 16.91
C GLN A 129 -10.80 16.93 15.57
N ASN A 130 -11.64 17.80 15.04
CA ASN A 130 -11.29 18.56 13.84
C ASN A 130 -10.15 19.53 14.18
N LEU A 131 -9.17 19.60 13.29
CA LEU A 131 -8.08 20.56 13.38
C LEU A 131 -8.13 21.45 12.13
N GLU A 132 -8.21 22.75 12.34
CA GLU A 132 -8.12 23.72 11.25
C GLU A 132 -6.67 24.08 10.98
N ARG A 133 -6.30 24.16 9.70
CA ARG A 133 -4.93 24.49 9.31
C ARG A 133 -4.69 25.99 9.48
N SER A 134 -3.89 26.35 10.48
CA SER A 134 -3.50 27.73 10.79
C SER A 134 -2.23 28.19 10.07
N ALA A 135 -1.86 29.45 10.25
CA ALA A 135 -0.62 30.02 9.72
C ALA A 135 0.64 29.44 10.39
N ASP A 136 0.60 29.14 11.70
CA ASP A 136 1.68 28.45 12.43
C ASP A 136 1.33 26.98 12.68
N TRP A 137 0.78 26.32 11.64
CA TRP A 137 0.23 24.96 11.72
C TRP A 137 1.16 24.00 12.45
N CYS A 138 2.46 24.03 12.13
CA CYS A 138 3.47 23.15 12.71
C CYS A 138 3.47 23.14 14.24
N LYS A 139 3.30 24.29 14.88
CA LYS A 139 3.21 24.36 16.35
C LYS A 139 1.81 24.06 16.85
N ASP A 140 0.79 24.61 16.18
CA ASP A 140 -0.59 24.53 16.64
C ASP A 140 -1.12 23.09 16.66
N TRP A 141 -0.78 22.27 15.66
CA TRP A 141 -1.17 20.86 15.63
C TRP A 141 -0.46 20.06 16.73
N GLU A 142 0.83 20.35 16.97
CA GLU A 142 1.64 19.65 17.96
C GLU A 142 1.17 19.97 19.38
N GLU A 143 0.93 21.24 19.70
CA GLU A 143 0.41 21.66 20.99
C GLU A 143 -1.00 21.09 21.25
N SER A 144 -1.85 21.07 20.22
CA SER A 144 -3.18 20.48 20.31
C SER A 144 -3.12 18.98 20.55
N LEU A 145 -2.22 18.26 19.86
CA LEU A 145 -1.98 16.84 20.09
C LEU A 145 -1.45 16.58 21.51
N ARG A 146 -0.46 17.35 21.97
CA ARG A 146 0.11 17.23 23.31
C ARG A 146 -0.94 17.43 24.40
N ARG A 147 -1.76 18.50 24.29
CA ARG A 147 -2.88 18.75 25.22
C ARG A 147 -3.88 17.60 25.22
N LYS A 148 -4.22 17.04 24.04
CA LYS A 148 -5.14 15.91 23.94
C LYS A 148 -4.59 14.64 24.60
N ILE A 149 -3.32 14.31 24.36
CA ILE A 149 -2.64 13.16 24.98
C ILE A 149 -2.64 13.31 26.51
N GLN A 150 -2.34 14.50 27.03
CA GLN A 150 -2.35 14.77 28.47
C GLN A 150 -3.75 14.60 29.08
N SER A 151 -4.78 15.17 28.44
CA SER A 151 -6.18 15.04 28.86
C SER A 151 -6.65 13.57 28.88
N VAL A 152 -6.34 12.79 27.84
CA VAL A 152 -6.68 11.36 27.78
C VAL A 152 -5.93 10.56 28.84
N SER A 153 -4.65 10.87 29.07
CA SER A 153 -3.83 10.17 30.07
C SER A 153 -4.29 10.47 31.50
N ALA A 154 -4.70 11.70 31.80
CA ALA A 154 -5.28 12.06 33.10
C ALA A 154 -6.60 11.33 33.35
N SER A 155 -7.46 11.25 32.32
CA SER A 155 -8.77 10.59 32.41
C SER A 155 -8.70 9.06 32.57
N ARG A 156 -7.54 8.43 32.28
CA ARG A 156 -7.31 6.98 32.45
C ARG A 156 -6.77 6.59 33.83
N LYS A 157 -6.27 7.55 34.61
CA LYS A 157 -5.70 7.32 35.95
C LYS A 157 -6.72 7.44 37.08
N ASN A 158 -7.91 7.97 36.77
CA ASN A 158 -9.08 7.99 37.63
C ASN A 158 -10.04 6.86 37.22
#